data_AF-A0AAV5ZJ52-F1
#
_entry.id   AF-A0AAV5ZJ52-F1
#
_cell.length_a   1.000
_cell.length_b   1.000
_cell.length_c   1.000
_cell.angle_alpha   90.00
_cell.angle_beta   90.00
_cell.angle_gamma   90.00
#
_symmetry.space_group_name_H-M   'P 1'
#
loop_
_entity.id
_entity.type
_entity.pdbx_description
1 polymer ?
#
loop_
_entity_poly.entity_id
_entity_poly.type
_entity_poly.pdbx_seq_one_letter_code
_entity_poly.pdbx_strand_id
1 'polypeptide(L)'
;MANPFVHVELHTGDLKRAKEFYGKLFDWKLEDAPMPGGGSYTLIQVGTGTGGGMMTSPTPGAPPHWLAYVGVDDVRASTRKAKELG
;
A
#
# COMPACT_ATOMS: atom_id res chain seq x y z
N MET A 1 -11.30 -0.94 21.62
CA MET A 1 -9.84 -1.05 21.37
C MET A 1 -9.48 -0.04 20.29
N ALA A 2 -8.20 0.36 20.19
CA ALA A 2 -7.73 1.21 19.09
C ALA A 2 -7.53 0.37 17.82
N ASN A 3 -7.68 1.00 16.66
CA ASN A 3 -7.54 0.36 15.36
C ASN A 3 -6.10 0.54 14.83
N PRO A 4 -5.36 -0.53 14.49
CA PRO A 4 -3.98 -0.42 14.04
C PRO A 4 -3.88 -0.09 12.54
N PHE A 5 -2.74 0.45 12.11
CA PHE A 5 -2.36 0.39 10.70
C PHE A 5 -1.96 -1.04 10.35
N VAL A 6 -2.58 -1.59 9.30
CA VAL A 6 -2.41 -2.99 8.89
C VAL A 6 -1.70 -3.16 7.56
N HIS A 7 -1.59 -2.09 6.77
CA HIS A 7 -0.89 -2.09 5.48
C HIS A 7 -0.47 -0.69 5.08
N VAL A 8 0.66 -0.55 4.37
CA VAL A 8 1.11 0.72 3.78
C VAL A 8 1.51 0.49 2.33
N GLU A 9 0.88 1.18 1.41
CA GLU A 9 1.01 0.93 -0.03
C GLU A 9 1.58 2.13 -0.78
N LEU A 10 2.61 1.92 -1.59
CA LEU A 10 3.15 2.94 -2.47
C LEU A 10 2.45 2.91 -3.82
N HIS A 11 1.84 4.04 -4.20
CA HIS A 11 1.40 4.30 -5.57
C HIS A 11 2.46 5.14 -6.26
N THR A 12 2.98 4.68 -7.39
CA THR A 12 4.04 5.38 -8.13
C THR A 12 3.85 5.28 -9.64
N GLY A 13 4.36 6.25 -10.38
CA GLY A 13 4.43 6.18 -11.85
C GLY A 13 5.56 5.29 -12.38
N ASP A 14 6.55 4.97 -11.53
CA ASP A 14 7.70 4.13 -11.88
C ASP A 14 7.92 3.09 -10.78
N LEU A 15 7.23 1.96 -10.93
CA LEU A 15 7.30 0.84 -9.98
C LEU A 15 8.69 0.21 -9.94
N LYS A 16 9.37 0.10 -11.10
CA LYS A 16 10.71 -0.49 -11.17
C LYS A 16 11.71 0.32 -10.36
N ARG A 17 11.75 1.64 -10.57
CA ARG A 17 12.65 2.54 -9.83
C ARG A 17 12.35 2.54 -8.34
N ALA A 18 11.08 2.50 -7.95
CA ALA A 18 10.70 2.43 -6.54
C ALA A 18 11.22 1.16 -5.87
N LYS A 19 11.05 -0.01 -6.51
CA LYS A 19 11.57 -1.28 -6.00
C LYS A 19 13.08 -1.27 -5.84
N GLU A 20 13.81 -0.78 -6.83
CA GLU A 20 15.26 -0.67 -6.78
C GLU A 20 15.73 0.26 -5.66
N PHE A 21 15.05 1.40 -5.48
CA PHE A 21 15.40 2.38 -4.46
C PHE A 21 15.13 1.86 -3.05
N TYR A 22 13.90 1.45 -2.76
CA TYR A 22 13.49 1.04 -1.42
C TYR A 22 14.05 -0.32 -1.01
N GLY A 23 14.20 -1.25 -1.97
CA GLY A 23 14.86 -2.53 -1.71
C GLY A 23 16.31 -2.35 -1.27
N LYS A 24 17.05 -1.39 -1.87
CA LYS A 24 18.42 -1.07 -1.47
C LYS A 24 18.50 -0.24 -0.19
N LEU A 25 17.56 0.68 0.00
CA LEU A 25 17.61 1.62 1.12
C LEU A 25 17.27 0.94 2.47
N PHE A 26 16.34 -0.01 2.46
CA PHE A 26 15.80 -0.61 3.67
C PHE A 26 16.02 -2.13 3.77
N ASP A 27 16.77 -2.72 2.84
CA ASP A 27 16.96 -4.17 2.73
C ASP A 27 15.65 -4.96 2.67
N TRP A 28 14.59 -4.34 2.13
CA TRP A 28 13.28 -4.94 2.04
C TRP A 28 13.25 -6.09 1.04
N LYS A 29 12.57 -7.18 1.41
CA LYS A 29 12.25 -8.26 0.50
C LYS A 29 10.98 -7.90 -0.28
N LEU A 30 11.09 -7.95 -1.60
CA LEU A 30 10.04 -7.54 -2.53
C LEU A 30 9.62 -8.73 -3.38
N GLU A 31 8.32 -9.03 -3.43
CA GLU A 31 7.76 -10.16 -4.17
C GLU A 31 6.65 -9.70 -5.11
N ASP A 32 6.79 -10.00 -6.40
CA ASP A 32 5.81 -9.60 -7.40
C ASP A 32 4.69 -10.63 -7.52
N ALA A 33 3.46 -10.15 -7.45
CA ALA A 33 2.25 -10.88 -7.78
C ALA A 33 1.59 -10.27 -9.02
N PRO A 34 1.09 -11.08 -9.97
CA PRO A 34 0.32 -10.58 -11.10
C PRO A 34 -1.03 -10.05 -10.62
N MET A 35 -1.48 -8.92 -11.18
CA MET A 35 -2.80 -8.35 -10.87
C MET A 35 -3.82 -8.67 -11.97
N PRO A 36 -5.10 -8.92 -11.61
CA PRO A 36 -6.18 -8.96 -12.57
C PRO A 36 -6.26 -7.64 -13.36
N GLY A 37 -6.38 -7.72 -14.68
CA GLY A 37 -6.42 -6.52 -15.54
C GLY A 37 -5.05 -6.01 -16.01
N GLY A 38 -3.96 -6.69 -15.65
CA GLY A 38 -2.61 -6.36 -16.10
C GLY A 38 -1.79 -5.58 -15.07
N GLY A 39 -0.46 -5.59 -15.25
CA GLY A 39 0.47 -5.04 -14.28
C GLY A 39 0.81 -6.01 -13.14
N SER A 40 1.54 -5.51 -12.15
CA SER A 40 1.99 -6.28 -11.01
C SER A 40 1.81 -5.50 -9.72
N TYR A 41 1.48 -6.23 -8.66
CA TYR A 41 1.53 -5.79 -7.29
C TYR A 41 2.81 -6.32 -6.63
N THR A 42 3.64 -5.46 -6.08
CA THR A 42 4.83 -5.89 -5.35
C THR A 42 4.53 -5.89 -3.86
N LEU A 43 4.51 -7.06 -3.23
CA LEU A 43 4.43 -7.20 -1.78
C LEU A 43 5.75 -6.76 -1.14
N ILE A 44 5.66 -5.98 -0.05
CA ILE A 44 6.79 -5.53 0.75
C ILE A 44 6.83 -6.34 2.06
N GLN A 45 7.86 -7.15 2.22
CA GLN A 45 8.11 -7.89 3.45
C GLN A 45 9.17 -7.16 4.28
N VAL A 46 8.72 -6.59 5.41
CA VAL A 46 9.55 -5.80 6.35
C VAL A 46 10.10 -6.62 7.53
N GLY A 47 9.88 -7.94 7.52
CA GLY A 47 10.21 -8.82 8.64
C GLY A 47 9.16 -8.73 9.75
N THR A 48 9.33 -7.82 10.71
CA THR A 48 8.39 -7.64 11.83
C THR A 48 7.69 -6.29 11.73
N GLY A 49 6.38 -6.28 11.96
CA GLY A 49 5.55 -5.08 11.94
C GLY A 49 4.67 -4.98 10.69
N THR A 50 4.10 -3.80 10.48
CA THR A 50 3.16 -3.55 9.38
C THR A 50 3.92 -3.55 8.04
N GLY A 51 3.66 -4.57 7.23
CA GLY A 51 4.14 -4.67 5.86
C GLY A 51 3.36 -3.79 4.89
N GLY A 52 3.53 -4.06 3.61
CA GLY A 52 2.98 -3.17 2.60
C GLY A 52 2.98 -3.73 1.19
N GLY A 53 2.77 -2.81 0.26
CA GLY A 53 2.84 -3.10 -1.15
C GLY A 53 3.30 -1.92 -1.98
N MET A 54 3.61 -2.16 -3.24
CA MET A 54 3.84 -1.14 -4.23
C MET A 54 3.08 -1.51 -5.50
N MET A 55 2.49 -0.52 -6.15
CA MET A 55 1.87 -0.70 -7.44
C MET A 55 2.04 0.54 -8.32
N THR A 56 1.88 0.35 -9.62
CA THR A 56 1.71 1.48 -10.54
C THR A 56 0.43 2.21 -10.18
N SER A 57 0.50 3.53 -10.03
CA SER A 57 -0.67 4.36 -9.72
C SER A 57 -1.80 4.09 -10.71
N PRO A 58 -3.03 3.79 -10.24
CA PRO A 58 -4.19 3.62 -11.11
C PRO A 58 -4.68 4.97 -11.67
N THR A 59 -4.22 6.08 -11.12
CA THR A 59 -4.55 7.43 -11.56
C THR A 59 -3.38 8.00 -12.38
N PRO A 60 -3.54 8.17 -13.71
CA PRO A 60 -2.50 8.73 -14.57
C PRO A 60 -2.09 10.14 -14.12
N GLY A 61 -0.78 10.38 -14.05
CA GLY A 61 -0.22 11.69 -13.67
C GLY A 61 -0.32 12.04 -12.18
N ALA A 62 -0.90 11.19 -11.33
CA ALA A 62 -0.88 11.41 -9.90
C ALA A 62 0.56 11.35 -9.36
N PRO A 63 0.94 12.26 -8.43
CA PRO A 63 2.25 12.20 -7.80
C PRO A 63 2.40 10.92 -6.96
N PRO A 64 3.63 10.39 -6.83
CA PRO A 64 3.87 9.24 -5.96
C PRO A 64 3.48 9.54 -4.51
N HIS A 65 2.80 8.60 -3.86
CA HIS A 65 2.39 8.75 -2.46
C HIS A 65 2.25 7.40 -1.76
N TRP A 66 2.40 7.42 -0.43
CA TRP A 66 2.11 6.29 0.43
C TRP A 66 0.68 6.38 0.96
N LEU A 67 -0.06 5.28 0.83
CA LEU A 67 -1.43 5.10 1.31
C LEU A 67 -1.44 4.15 2.50
N ALA A 68 -1.89 4.64 3.65
CA ALA A 68 -2.01 3.84 4.86
C ALA A 68 -3.41 3.22 4.99
N TYR A 69 -3.48 1.98 5.44
CA TYR A 69 -4.71 1.24 5.70
C TYR A 69 -4.87 0.98 7.18
N VAL A 70 -6.04 1.32 7.73
CA VAL A 70 -6.40 1.07 9.12
C VAL A 70 -7.29 -0.17 9.19
N GLY A 71 -6.90 -1.14 10.04
CA GLY A 71 -7.68 -2.35 10.28
C GLY A 71 -8.93 -2.05 11.08
N VAL A 72 -10.08 -2.52 10.60
CA VAL A 72 -11.39 -2.32 11.23
C VAL A 72 -12.17 -3.63 11.26
N ASP A 73 -13.02 -3.80 12.26
CA ASP A 73 -13.89 -4.98 12.36
C ASP A 73 -14.97 -4.98 11.26
N ASP A 74 -15.45 -3.80 10.89
CA ASP A 74 -16.44 -3.61 9.82
C ASP A 74 -16.13 -2.34 9.01
N VAL A 75 -15.79 -2.54 7.73
CA VAL A 75 -15.51 -1.46 6.77
C VAL A 75 -16.73 -0.59 6.51
N ARG A 76 -17.93 -1.17 6.41
CA ARG A 76 -19.18 -0.43 6.17
C ARG A 76 -19.55 0.41 7.39
N ALA A 77 -19.43 -0.13 8.59
CA ALA A 77 -19.68 0.64 9.82
C ALA A 77 -18.70 1.81 9.96
N SER A 78 -17.41 1.55 9.70
CA SER A 78 -16.36 2.56 9.82
C SER A 78 -16.51 3.68 8.77
N THR A 79 -16.83 3.34 7.53
CA THR A 79 -17.06 4.34 6.47
C THR A 79 -18.35 5.15 6.64
N ARG A 80 -19.41 4.57 7.24
CA ARG A 80 -20.58 5.37 7.66
C ARG A 80 -20.20 6.38 8.75
N LYS A 81 -19.51 5.91 9.79
CA LYS A 81 -19.03 6.77 10.88
C LYS A 81 -18.12 7.89 10.37
N ALA A 82 -17.24 7.62 9.41
CA ALA A 82 -16.41 8.64 8.80
C ALA A 82 -17.27 9.76 8.18
N LYS A 83 -18.28 9.43 7.37
CA LYS A 83 -19.19 10.42 6.77
C LYS A 83 -19.96 11.25 7.81
N GLU A 84 -20.32 10.65 8.93
CA GLU A 84 -21.00 11.36 10.03
C GLU A 84 -20.08 12.37 10.73
N LEU A 85 -18.75 12.20 10.64
CA LEU A 85 -17.75 13.04 11.29
C LEU A 85 -17.16 14.14 10.37
N GLY A 86 -17.33 14.03 9.05
CA GLY A 86 -16.84 14.99 8.05
C GLY A 86 -15.77 14.41 7.13
#